data_AF-A0A3D0PYN4-F1
#
_entry.id   AF-A0A3D0PYN4-F1
#
_cell.length_a   1.000
_cell.length_b   1.000
_cell.length_c   1.000
_cell.angle_alpha   90.00
_cell.angle_beta   90.00
_cell.angle_gamma   90.00
#
_symmetry.space_group_name_H-M   'P 1'
#
loop_
_entity.id
_entity.type
_entity.pdbx_description
1 polymer ?
#
loop_
_entity_poly.entity_id
_entity_poly.type
_entity_poly.pdbx_seq_one_letter_code
_entity_poly.pdbx_strand_id
1 'polypeptide(L)'
;DDFAGAVAEVHIVSTGNECKELLLVLDGSDGPRAPHVYCVNDDQRLDYDAAAYTRGLRIGEAPLPENPRYLYEPNASIMKAGCFDVIEERYGVTQVGPGSHLFVSDAPVAGFPGRGFAIETVGGMGKKELRRLLAGLDRANIAVRNFPLTAPQLRRKLKLADGGDAYLFGTTMQGGAHVLFRTTKTDVGR
;
A
#
# COMPACT_ATOMS: atom_id res chain seq x y z
N ASP A 1 10.89 -11.63 27.62
CA ASP A 1 9.71 -12.38 27.14
C ASP A 1 8.47 -11.72 27.74
N ASP A 2 8.25 -10.46 27.41
CA ASP A 2 7.51 -9.57 28.32
C ASP A 2 5.99 -9.79 28.29
N PHE A 3 5.49 -10.57 27.32
CA PHE A 3 4.07 -10.80 27.11
C PHE A 3 3.74 -12.23 26.64
N ALA A 4 4.62 -13.21 26.90
CA ALA A 4 4.56 -14.55 26.33
C ALA A 4 3.17 -15.22 26.52
N GLY A 5 2.36 -15.21 25.46
CA GLY A 5 1.04 -15.84 25.38
C GLY A 5 -0.15 -15.03 25.91
N ALA A 6 0.07 -13.89 26.58
CA ALA A 6 -1.00 -13.13 27.23
C ALA A 6 -1.68 -12.09 26.32
N VAL A 7 -1.07 -11.76 25.17
CA VAL A 7 -1.63 -10.74 24.27
C VAL A 7 -2.93 -11.25 23.63
N ALA A 8 -4.02 -10.60 24.00
CA ALA A 8 -5.36 -10.79 23.48
C ALA A 8 -5.55 -10.10 22.14
N GLU A 9 -5.18 -8.83 22.13
CA GLU A 9 -5.49 -7.91 21.05
C GLU A 9 -4.31 -6.97 20.82
N VAL A 10 -4.13 -6.60 19.56
CA VAL A 10 -3.19 -5.56 19.14
C VAL A 10 -3.99 -4.51 18.41
N HIS A 11 -4.01 -3.28 18.92
CA HIS A 11 -4.65 -2.15 18.26
C HIS A 11 -3.59 -1.23 17.71
N ILE A 12 -3.64 -0.99 16.41
CA ILE A 12 -2.74 -0.08 15.69
C ILE A 12 -3.60 1.08 15.21
N VAL A 13 -3.47 2.23 15.89
CA VAL A 13 -4.36 3.38 15.71
C VAL A 13 -3.65 4.48 14.96
N SER A 14 -4.28 4.94 13.88
CA SER A 14 -3.83 6.04 13.04
C SER A 14 -4.92 7.10 12.92
N THR A 15 -4.50 8.35 12.71
CA THR A 15 -5.39 9.48 12.43
C THR A 15 -4.77 10.34 11.34
N GLY A 16 -5.53 10.76 10.33
CA GLY A 16 -4.97 11.53 9.22
C GLY A 16 -3.86 10.77 8.47
N ASN A 17 -3.95 9.43 8.43
CA ASN A 17 -2.97 8.54 7.83
C ASN A 17 -1.56 8.63 8.47
N GLU A 18 -1.51 8.86 9.79
CA GLU A 18 -0.30 8.80 10.60
C GLU A 18 -0.53 7.90 11.81
N CYS A 19 0.33 6.90 12.02
CA CYS A 19 0.23 5.98 13.16
C CYS A 19 0.56 6.73 14.46
N LYS A 20 -0.39 6.75 15.39
CA LYS A 20 -0.28 7.45 16.67
C LYS A 20 0.09 6.51 17.81
N GLU A 21 -0.57 5.36 17.88
CA GLU A 21 -0.47 4.48 19.03
C GLU A 21 -0.48 3.00 18.63
N LEU A 22 0.17 2.19 19.46
CA LEU A 22 0.07 0.73 19.44
C LEU A 22 -0.34 0.31 20.86
N LEU A 23 -1.52 -0.28 20.98
CA LEU A 23 -2.08 -0.73 22.26
C LEU A 23 -2.14 -2.25 22.29
N LEU A 24 -1.77 -2.83 23.42
CA LEU A 24 -1.85 -4.26 23.67
C LEU A 24 -2.89 -4.51 24.76
N VAL A 25 -3.88 -5.34 24.45
CA VAL A 25 -4.81 -5.86 25.47
C VAL A 25 -4.25 -7.18 25.94
N LEU A 26 -4.07 -7.32 27.25
CA LEU A 26 -3.60 -8.55 27.88
C LEU A 26 -4.77 -9.27 28.54
N ASP A 27 -4.74 -10.59 28.49
CA ASP A 27 -5.70 -11.47 29.14
C ASP A 27 -4.94 -12.49 29.98
N GLY A 28 -5.42 -12.68 31.21
CA GLY A 28 -4.82 -13.59 32.17
C GLY A 28 -5.23 -15.04 31.99
N SER A 29 -6.03 -15.36 30.96
CA SER A 29 -6.39 -16.74 30.62
C SER A 29 -5.17 -17.54 30.15
N ASP A 30 -5.00 -18.76 30.65
CA ASP A 30 -3.93 -19.67 30.23
C ASP A 30 -4.16 -20.21 28.80
N GLY A 31 -3.09 -20.23 28.00
CA GLY A 31 -3.02 -20.94 26.72
C GLY A 31 -2.51 -20.08 25.55
N PRO A 32 -1.74 -20.65 24.61
CA PRO A 32 -1.29 -19.91 23.44
C PRO A 32 -2.49 -19.60 22.53
N ARG A 33 -2.76 -18.30 22.32
CA ARG A 33 -3.69 -17.84 21.29
C ARG A 33 -3.02 -16.84 20.36
N ALA A 34 -3.43 -16.86 19.10
CA ALA A 34 -3.09 -15.79 18.19
C ALA A 34 -3.89 -14.54 18.58
N PRO A 35 -3.25 -13.36 18.73
CA PRO A 35 -3.97 -12.14 19.05
C PRO A 35 -4.88 -11.72 17.90
N HIS A 36 -5.99 -11.08 18.23
CA HIS A 36 -6.79 -10.36 17.25
C HIS A 36 -6.18 -8.98 16.99
N VAL A 37 -6.00 -8.61 15.73
CA VAL A 37 -5.32 -7.37 15.35
C VAL A 37 -6.32 -6.40 14.74
N TYR A 38 -6.37 -5.18 15.27
CA TYR A 38 -7.18 -4.08 14.78
C TYR A 38 -6.28 -3.01 14.16
N CYS A 39 -6.49 -2.72 12.89
CA CYS A 39 -5.89 -1.60 12.17
C CYS A 39 -6.97 -0.54 11.95
N VAL A 40 -6.82 0.62 12.59
CA VAL A 40 -7.80 1.71 12.52
C VAL A 40 -7.12 2.97 12.00
N ASN A 41 -7.73 3.61 11.00
CA ASN A 41 -7.33 4.91 10.51
C ASN A 41 -8.57 5.78 10.22
N ASP A 42 -8.86 6.72 11.11
CA ASP A 42 -10.08 7.55 11.06
C ASP A 42 -11.36 6.67 10.99
N ASP A 43 -12.12 6.70 9.88
CA ASP A 43 -13.30 5.87 9.66
C ASP A 43 -13.00 4.51 8.96
N GLN A 44 -11.75 4.27 8.57
CA GLN A 44 -11.32 3.01 7.95
C GLN A 44 -10.88 2.01 9.01
N ARG A 45 -11.34 0.77 8.88
CA ARG A 45 -10.99 -0.32 9.78
C ARG A 45 -10.72 -1.63 9.03
N LEU A 46 -9.67 -2.31 9.44
CA LEU A 46 -9.38 -3.69 9.08
C LEU A 46 -9.05 -4.44 10.37
N ASP A 47 -9.68 -5.58 10.58
CA ASP A 47 -9.30 -6.49 11.66
C ASP A 47 -9.23 -7.94 11.21
N TYR A 48 -8.39 -8.71 11.89
CA TYR A 48 -8.06 -10.09 11.54
C TYR A 48 -7.41 -10.80 12.72
N ASP A 49 -7.57 -12.13 12.78
CA ASP A 49 -6.79 -12.94 13.71
C ASP A 49 -5.37 -13.11 13.18
N ALA A 50 -4.35 -12.94 14.03
CA ALA A 50 -2.95 -13.08 13.61
C ALA A 50 -2.63 -14.49 13.05
N ALA A 51 -3.45 -15.50 13.34
CA ALA A 51 -3.36 -16.82 12.73
C ALA A 51 -3.69 -16.83 11.22
N ALA A 52 -4.46 -15.85 10.73
CA ALA A 52 -4.76 -15.69 9.30
C ALA A 52 -3.55 -15.17 8.50
N TYR A 53 -2.58 -14.57 9.18
CA TYR A 53 -1.31 -14.16 8.57
C TYR A 53 -0.44 -15.39 8.29
N THR A 54 -0.52 -15.90 7.06
CA THR A 54 0.07 -17.21 6.70
C THR A 54 1.18 -17.11 5.66
N ARG A 55 1.25 -16.02 4.90
CA ARG A 55 2.16 -15.93 3.73
C ARG A 55 3.49 -15.25 4.02
N GLY A 56 3.59 -14.48 5.10
CA GLY A 56 4.85 -13.92 5.58
C GLY A 56 5.64 -13.20 4.47
N LEU A 57 6.84 -13.69 4.15
CA LEU A 57 7.75 -13.09 3.16
C LEU A 57 7.38 -13.33 1.69
N ARG A 58 6.38 -14.17 1.36
CA ARG A 58 6.03 -14.51 -0.04
C ARG A 58 5.05 -13.53 -0.71
N ILE A 59 4.81 -12.38 -0.08
CA ILE A 59 3.84 -11.40 -0.56
C ILE A 59 4.47 -10.57 -1.69
N GLY A 60 3.72 -10.42 -2.79
CA GLY A 60 4.20 -9.75 -4.01
C GLY A 60 4.92 -10.63 -5.01
N GLU A 61 4.82 -11.96 -4.88
CA GLU A 61 5.26 -12.94 -5.89
C GLU A 61 4.09 -13.49 -6.74
N ALA A 62 2.85 -13.16 -6.39
CA ALA A 62 1.65 -13.60 -7.10
C ALA A 62 1.56 -12.94 -8.48
N PRO A 63 1.12 -13.66 -9.54
CA PRO A 63 1.00 -13.09 -10.87
C PRO A 63 0.14 -11.81 -10.88
N LEU A 64 0.68 -10.75 -11.48
CA LEU A 64 -0.06 -9.50 -11.67
C LEU A 64 -1.16 -9.68 -12.72
N PRO A 65 -2.28 -8.94 -12.61
CA PRO A 65 -3.28 -8.90 -13.67
C PRO A 65 -2.64 -8.41 -14.98
N GLU A 66 -3.07 -8.96 -16.12
CA GLU A 66 -2.52 -8.60 -17.44
C GLU A 66 -2.65 -7.10 -17.74
N ASN A 67 -3.76 -6.49 -17.29
CA ASN A 67 -4.08 -5.08 -17.50
C ASN A 67 -4.50 -4.44 -16.16
N PRO A 68 -3.54 -4.05 -15.29
CA PRO A 68 -3.87 -3.35 -14.05
C PRO A 68 -4.46 -1.98 -14.38
N ARG A 69 -5.68 -1.71 -13.88
CA ARG A 69 -6.40 -0.45 -14.10
C ARG A 69 -6.50 0.41 -12.85
N TYR A 70 -6.28 -0.19 -11.67
CA TYR A 70 -6.33 0.53 -10.40
C TYR A 70 -5.09 0.23 -9.57
N LEU A 71 -4.66 1.22 -8.79
CA LEU A 71 -3.56 1.14 -7.85
C LEU A 71 -4.06 1.54 -6.47
N TYR A 72 -3.62 0.83 -5.45
CA TYR A 72 -3.98 1.04 -4.05
C TYR A 72 -2.75 1.16 -3.17
N GLU A 73 -2.81 2.06 -2.21
CA GLU A 73 -1.83 2.20 -1.14
C GLU A 73 -2.56 2.07 0.21
N PRO A 74 -2.22 1.06 1.05
CA PRO A 74 -2.83 0.90 2.36
C PRO A 74 -2.60 2.10 3.28
N ASN A 75 -3.50 2.31 4.22
CA ASN A 75 -3.33 3.34 5.24
C ASN A 75 -2.19 3.01 6.23
N ALA A 76 -1.79 4.00 7.04
CA ALA A 76 -0.67 3.91 7.96
C ALA A 76 -0.78 2.78 8.99
N SER A 77 -2.00 2.47 9.48
CA SER A 77 -2.19 1.40 10.45
C SER A 77 -1.87 0.02 9.85
N ILE A 78 -2.28 -0.21 8.60
CA ILE A 78 -2.01 -1.44 7.86
C ILE A 78 -0.54 -1.51 7.44
N MET A 79 0.02 -0.38 7.00
CA MET A 79 1.45 -0.28 6.71
C MET A 79 2.31 -0.62 7.93
N LYS A 80 1.83 -0.34 9.14
CA LYS A 80 2.50 -0.67 10.40
C LYS A 80 2.27 -2.13 10.81
N ALA A 81 1.08 -2.66 10.56
CA ALA A 81 0.72 -4.06 10.83
C ALA A 81 1.46 -5.05 9.92
N GLY A 82 1.70 -4.68 8.66
CA GLY A 82 2.36 -5.54 7.67
C GLY A 82 1.49 -6.71 7.19
N CYS A 83 0.18 -6.68 7.43
CA CYS A 83 -0.78 -7.74 7.08
C CYS A 83 -1.19 -7.72 5.59
N PHE A 84 -0.20 -7.67 4.70
CA PHE A 84 -0.43 -7.48 3.28
C PHE A 84 -1.07 -8.70 2.58
N ASP A 85 -0.94 -9.90 3.12
CA ASP A 85 -1.61 -11.11 2.63
C ASP A 85 -3.11 -11.08 2.93
N VAL A 86 -3.49 -10.58 4.12
CA VAL A 86 -4.88 -10.30 4.49
C VAL A 86 -5.48 -9.26 3.53
N ILE A 87 -4.69 -8.25 3.13
CA ILE A 87 -5.12 -7.27 2.13
C ILE A 87 -5.38 -7.92 0.77
N GLU A 88 -4.44 -8.71 0.24
CA GLU A 88 -4.63 -9.37 -1.06
C GLU A 88 -5.86 -10.29 -1.04
N GLU A 89 -6.02 -11.09 0.02
CA GLU A 89 -7.13 -12.04 0.14
C GLU A 89 -8.48 -11.35 0.29
N ARG A 90 -8.59 -10.37 1.19
CA ARG A 90 -9.88 -9.72 1.50
C ARG A 90 -10.38 -8.84 0.37
N TYR A 91 -9.47 -8.20 -0.36
CA TYR A 91 -9.81 -7.19 -1.37
C TYR A 91 -9.59 -7.66 -2.81
N GLY A 92 -9.06 -8.87 -3.02
CA GLY A 92 -8.81 -9.40 -4.36
C GLY A 92 -7.79 -8.57 -5.15
N VAL A 93 -6.84 -7.94 -4.45
CA VAL A 93 -5.79 -7.12 -5.05
C VAL A 93 -4.46 -7.87 -5.04
N THR A 94 -3.52 -7.49 -5.91
CA THR A 94 -2.20 -8.11 -5.99
C THR A 94 -1.10 -7.08 -5.76
N GLN A 95 -0.13 -7.38 -4.90
CA GLN A 95 0.99 -6.47 -4.66
C GLN A 95 1.90 -6.40 -5.89
N VAL A 96 2.29 -5.18 -6.30
CA VAL A 96 3.08 -4.90 -7.50
C VAL A 96 4.42 -5.64 -7.53
N GLY A 97 5.02 -5.83 -6.35
CA GLY A 97 6.24 -6.60 -6.16
C GLY A 97 6.63 -6.68 -4.68
N PRO A 98 7.60 -7.53 -4.31
CA PRO A 98 8.02 -7.68 -2.92
C PRO A 98 8.52 -6.35 -2.34
N GLY A 99 8.09 -6.02 -1.12
CA GLY A 99 8.45 -4.78 -0.43
C GLY A 99 7.87 -3.48 -1.02
N SER A 100 7.09 -3.56 -2.10
CA SER A 100 6.50 -2.38 -2.74
C SER A 100 5.28 -1.85 -2.00
N HIS A 101 4.53 -2.70 -1.29
CA HIS A 101 3.34 -2.32 -0.49
C HIS A 101 2.33 -1.45 -1.28
N LEU A 102 2.32 -1.60 -2.59
CA LEU A 102 1.36 -1.02 -3.53
C LEU A 102 0.66 -2.18 -4.19
N PHE A 103 -0.65 -2.09 -4.32
CA PHE A 103 -1.48 -3.16 -4.84
C PHE A 103 -2.19 -2.71 -6.10
N VAL A 104 -2.53 -3.65 -6.97
CA VAL A 104 -3.24 -3.39 -8.22
C VAL A 104 -4.38 -4.37 -8.43
N SER A 105 -5.36 -3.94 -9.22
CA SER A 105 -6.45 -4.76 -9.72
C SER A 105 -6.87 -4.31 -11.12
N ASP A 106 -7.65 -5.14 -11.81
CA ASP A 106 -8.30 -4.81 -13.07
C ASP A 106 -9.68 -4.14 -12.87
N ALA A 107 -10.39 -4.43 -11.78
CA ALA A 107 -11.67 -3.84 -11.42
C ALA A 107 -11.57 -2.97 -10.16
N PRO A 108 -12.41 -1.91 -10.02
CA PRO A 108 -12.38 -1.07 -8.83
C PRO A 108 -12.82 -1.86 -7.59
N VAL A 109 -12.03 -1.75 -6.52
CA VAL A 109 -12.32 -2.31 -5.20
C VAL A 109 -12.92 -1.23 -4.31
N ALA A 110 -14.16 -1.43 -3.85
CA ALA A 110 -14.81 -0.57 -2.87
C ALA A 110 -14.31 -0.86 -1.44
N GLY A 111 -14.34 0.16 -0.57
CA GLY A 111 -13.98 -0.01 0.84
C GLY A 111 -12.51 -0.36 1.12
N PHE A 112 -11.60 -0.22 0.15
CA PHE A 112 -10.18 -0.50 0.40
C PHE A 112 -9.63 0.45 1.50
N PRO A 113 -8.98 -0.07 2.57
CA PRO A 113 -8.56 0.69 3.73
C PRO A 113 -7.26 1.44 3.45
N GLY A 114 -7.38 2.54 2.71
CA GLY A 114 -6.28 3.38 2.30
C GLY A 114 -6.71 4.33 1.20
N ARG A 115 -5.86 4.46 0.18
CA ARG A 115 -6.08 5.32 -0.98
C ARG A 115 -6.11 4.46 -2.24
N GLY A 116 -6.98 4.79 -3.18
CA GLY A 116 -6.96 4.19 -4.51
C GLY A 116 -6.95 5.21 -5.62
N PHE A 117 -6.47 4.75 -6.76
CA PHE A 117 -6.15 5.57 -7.90
C PHE A 117 -6.48 4.80 -9.19
N ALA A 118 -7.00 5.49 -10.20
CA ALA A 118 -7.12 4.95 -11.54
C ALA A 118 -5.78 5.09 -12.26
N ILE A 119 -5.29 4.01 -12.87
CA ILE A 119 -4.05 3.99 -13.64
C ILE A 119 -4.33 4.54 -15.02
N GLU A 120 -3.66 5.64 -15.37
CA GLU A 120 -3.74 6.22 -16.71
C GLU A 120 -2.65 5.65 -17.62
N THR A 121 -1.43 5.46 -17.09
CA THR A 121 -0.29 4.96 -17.85
C THR A 121 0.77 4.39 -16.92
N VAL A 122 1.44 3.32 -17.36
CA VAL A 122 2.62 2.77 -16.71
C VAL A 122 3.82 2.87 -17.67
N GLY A 123 5.01 3.11 -17.12
CA GLY A 123 6.25 3.11 -17.88
C GLY A 123 7.48 3.18 -17.00
N GLY A 124 8.62 2.75 -17.53
CA GLY A 124 9.92 2.85 -16.90
C GLY A 124 10.57 4.22 -17.04
N MET A 125 11.82 4.29 -16.60
CA MET A 125 12.61 5.54 -16.55
C MET A 125 13.29 5.92 -17.88
N GLY A 126 12.95 5.24 -18.98
CA GLY A 126 13.48 5.52 -20.32
C GLY A 126 12.94 6.82 -20.91
N LYS A 127 13.73 7.50 -21.75
CA LYS A 127 13.38 8.82 -22.33
C LYS A 127 12.02 8.84 -23.06
N LYS A 128 11.73 7.80 -23.85
CA LYS A 128 10.47 7.70 -24.62
C LYS A 128 9.27 7.49 -23.69
N GLU A 129 9.40 6.60 -22.71
CA GLU A 129 8.35 6.26 -21.75
C GLU A 129 8.07 7.42 -20.79
N LEU A 130 9.11 8.09 -20.29
CA LEU A 130 8.95 9.31 -19.49
C LEU A 130 8.25 10.42 -20.27
N ARG A 131 8.55 10.60 -21.56
CA ARG A 131 7.84 11.60 -22.37
C ARG A 131 6.34 11.31 -22.46
N ARG A 132 5.97 10.03 -22.58
CA ARG A 132 4.56 9.59 -22.61
C ARG A 132 3.91 9.78 -21.24
N LEU A 133 4.54 9.29 -20.18
CA LEU A 133 4.05 9.42 -18.79
C LEU A 133 3.81 10.88 -18.41
N LEU A 134 4.78 11.76 -18.71
CA LEU A 134 4.76 13.15 -18.29
C LEU A 134 4.03 14.09 -19.25
N ALA A 135 3.43 13.58 -20.32
CA ALA A 135 2.77 14.41 -21.32
C ALA A 135 1.67 15.27 -20.68
N GLY A 136 1.80 16.59 -20.81
CA GLY A 136 0.84 17.56 -20.27
C GLY A 136 0.99 17.87 -18.77
N LEU A 137 2.01 17.33 -18.09
CA LEU A 137 2.24 17.59 -16.66
C LEU A 137 3.31 18.67 -16.46
N ASP A 138 2.97 19.76 -15.77
CA ASP A 138 3.90 20.73 -15.18
C ASP A 138 4.15 20.46 -13.68
N ARG A 139 3.20 19.78 -13.03
CA ARG A 139 3.21 19.39 -11.61
C ARG A 139 2.59 18.01 -11.40
N ALA A 140 3.00 17.34 -10.33
CA ALA A 140 2.35 16.11 -9.85
C ALA A 140 2.65 15.87 -8.37
N ASN A 141 1.75 15.15 -7.70
CA ASN A 141 2.05 14.51 -6.42
C ASN A 141 2.95 13.29 -6.67
N ILE A 142 4.03 13.14 -5.90
CA ILE A 142 4.99 12.04 -6.11
C ILE A 142 5.11 11.22 -4.83
N ALA A 143 4.86 9.93 -4.95
CA ALA A 143 5.11 8.94 -3.90
C ALA A 143 6.07 7.87 -4.43
N VAL A 144 6.91 7.34 -3.54
CA VAL A 144 7.81 6.24 -3.87
C VAL A 144 7.71 5.13 -2.84
N ARG A 145 7.77 3.88 -3.31
CA ARG A 145 7.82 2.67 -2.48
C ARG A 145 8.70 1.65 -3.17
N ASN A 146 9.74 1.18 -2.49
CA ASN A 146 10.75 0.29 -3.07
C ASN A 146 11.25 0.83 -4.44
N PHE A 147 11.89 2.00 -4.43
CA PHE A 147 12.37 2.67 -5.64
C PHE A 147 13.76 3.28 -5.39
N PRO A 148 14.66 3.33 -6.38
CA PRO A 148 16.04 3.77 -6.18
C PRO A 148 16.20 5.27 -5.89
N LEU A 149 15.15 6.07 -6.07
CA LEU A 149 15.15 7.50 -5.81
C LEU A 149 14.10 7.83 -4.74
N THR A 150 14.43 8.77 -3.86
CA THR A 150 13.44 9.38 -2.97
C THR A 150 12.46 10.24 -3.75
N ALA A 151 11.27 10.52 -3.21
CA ALA A 151 10.29 11.37 -3.88
C ALA A 151 10.86 12.76 -4.26
N PRO A 152 11.64 13.47 -3.40
CA PRO A 152 12.29 14.73 -3.79
C PRO A 152 13.34 14.56 -4.91
N GLN A 153 14.11 13.48 -4.91
CA GLN A 153 15.08 13.20 -5.98
C GLN A 153 14.37 12.93 -7.31
N LEU A 154 13.31 12.11 -7.28
CA LEU A 154 12.49 11.80 -8.45
C LEU A 154 11.83 13.08 -8.98
N ARG A 155 11.23 13.90 -8.12
CA ARG A 155 10.65 15.19 -8.50
C ARG A 155 11.62 16.08 -9.28
N ARG A 156 12.83 16.28 -8.74
CA ARG A 156 13.88 17.06 -9.39
C ARG A 156 14.29 16.46 -10.74
N LYS A 157 14.39 15.13 -10.83
CA LYS A 157 14.73 14.41 -12.07
C LYS A 157 13.66 14.58 -13.15
N LEU A 158 12.38 14.56 -12.77
CA LEU A 158 11.25 14.71 -13.67
C LEU A 158 10.93 16.19 -13.99
N LYS A 159 11.54 17.13 -13.25
CA LYS A 159 11.34 18.59 -13.39
C LYS A 159 9.88 19.02 -13.22
N LEU A 160 9.18 18.41 -12.28
CA LEU A 160 7.79 18.73 -11.96
C LEU A 160 7.70 19.58 -10.70
N ALA A 161 6.77 20.54 -10.70
CA ALA A 161 6.32 21.20 -9.48
C ALA A 161 5.48 20.24 -8.61
N ASP A 162 5.19 20.65 -7.38
CA ASP A 162 4.38 19.87 -6.45
C ASP A 162 2.87 20.13 -6.59
N GLY A 163 2.07 19.15 -6.22
CA GLY A 163 0.61 19.21 -6.26
C GLY A 163 0.00 18.94 -7.65
N GLY A 164 -1.25 19.38 -7.82
CA GLY A 164 -2.11 19.04 -8.96
C GLY A 164 -2.92 17.77 -8.74
N ASP A 165 -3.61 17.31 -9.77
CA ASP A 165 -4.52 16.15 -9.68
C ASP A 165 -3.85 14.82 -10.03
N ALA A 166 -2.69 14.89 -10.71
CA ALA A 166 -1.91 13.72 -11.10
C ALA A 166 -1.07 13.21 -9.92
N TYR A 167 -1.02 11.89 -9.80
CA TYR A 167 -0.15 11.17 -8.87
C TYR A 167 0.82 10.27 -9.65
N LEU A 168 2.11 10.41 -9.34
CA LEU A 168 3.15 9.52 -9.84
C LEU A 168 3.64 8.62 -8.70
N PHE A 169 3.48 7.31 -8.87
CA PHE A 169 4.02 6.31 -7.94
C PHE A 169 5.25 5.65 -8.56
N GLY A 170 6.42 5.87 -7.97
CA GLY A 170 7.64 5.14 -8.30
C GLY A 170 7.77 3.87 -7.47
N THR A 171 7.88 2.72 -8.14
CA THR A 171 8.03 1.43 -7.46
C THR A 171 8.78 0.38 -8.27
N THR A 172 9.03 -0.78 -7.66
CA THR A 172 9.69 -1.93 -8.29
C THR A 172 8.70 -3.07 -8.42
N MET A 173 8.57 -3.63 -9.62
CA MET A 173 7.69 -4.77 -9.88
C MET A 173 8.33 -6.08 -9.45
N GLN A 174 7.55 -7.16 -9.36
CA GLN A 174 8.03 -8.50 -8.98
C GLN A 174 9.21 -9.05 -9.81
N GLY A 175 9.47 -8.52 -11.01
CA GLY A 175 10.65 -8.83 -11.84
C GLY A 175 11.86 -7.90 -11.66
N GLY A 176 11.85 -7.01 -10.66
CA GLY A 176 12.93 -6.05 -10.40
C GLY A 176 12.92 -4.79 -11.28
N ALA A 177 11.98 -4.68 -12.21
CA ALA A 177 11.86 -3.50 -13.07
C ALA A 177 11.35 -2.28 -12.28
N HIS A 178 12.07 -1.16 -12.37
CA HIS A 178 11.65 0.12 -11.81
C HIS A 178 10.66 0.83 -12.74
N VAL A 179 9.45 1.08 -12.25
CA VAL A 179 8.35 1.67 -13.01
C VAL A 179 7.77 2.89 -12.32
N LEU A 180 7.13 3.75 -13.10
CA LEU A 180 6.27 4.83 -12.67
C LEU A 180 4.84 4.52 -13.11
N PHE A 181 3.90 4.59 -12.17
CA PHE A 181 2.47 4.66 -12.46
C PHE A 181 2.05 6.12 -12.49
N ARG A 182 1.48 6.58 -13.59
CA ARG A 182 0.71 7.82 -13.65
C ARG A 182 -0.75 7.50 -13.38
N THR A 183 -1.31 8.18 -12.40
CA THR A 183 -2.62 7.88 -11.87
C THR A 183 -3.38 9.15 -11.51
N THR A 184 -4.70 9.04 -11.40
CA THR A 184 -5.58 10.05 -10.81
C THR A 184 -6.28 9.46 -9.60
N LYS A 185 -6.48 10.28 -8.57
CA LYS A 185 -7.12 9.82 -7.34
C LYS A 185 -8.57 9.45 -7.63
N THR A 186 -8.99 8.28 -7.17
CA THR A 186 -10.39 7.85 -7.22
C THR A 186 -10.96 7.88 -5.82
N ASP A 187 -12.24 8.21 -5.71
CA ASP A 187 -12.98 7.95 -4.48
C ASP A 187 -13.15 6.45 -4.35
N VAL A 188 -12.24 5.84 -3.59
CA VAL A 188 -12.48 4.53 -2.98
C VAL A 188 -13.40 4.81 -1.79
N GLY A 189 -14.65 5.17 -2.11
CA GLY A 189 -15.65 5.56 -1.15
C GLY A 189 -16.04 4.40 -0.24
N ARG A 190 -16.34 4.77 1.01
CA ARG A 190 -16.99 4.04 2.10
C ARG A 190 -17.86 2.87 1.67
#